data_AF-A0A2M6XZX1-F1
#
_entry.id   AF-A0A2M6XZX1-F1
#
_cell.length_a   1.000
_cell.length_b   1.000
_cell.length_c   1.000
_cell.angle_alpha   90.00
_cell.angle_beta   90.00
_cell.angle_gamma   90.00
#
_symmetry.space_group_name_H-M   'P 1'
#
loop_
_entity.id
_entity.type
_entity.pdbx_description
1 polymer ?
#
loop_
_entity_poly.entity_id
_entity_poly.type
_entity_poly.pdbx_seq_one_letter_code
_entity_poly.pdbx_strand_id
1 'polypeptide(L)'
;MWALRYRRQDAQILILLYYMACRGGNFSGLFTQMITLGRERLIEHLLAGSREGLFRLKEDPAVLAELIQDALFGAMLYAASAPEGSVKSPELEAKWKKFIAALTGWRDEGAEPVIPRGDAVRKPF
;
A
#
# COMPACT_ATOMS: atom_id res chain seq x y z
N MET A 1 -2.39 -10.19 -4.41
CA MET A 1 -2.49 -8.75 -4.70
C MET A 1 -3.81 -8.42 -5.39
N TRP A 2 -4.52 -7.37 -4.97
CA TRP A 2 -5.89 -7.07 -5.43
C TRP A 2 -6.00 -6.88 -6.96
N ALA A 3 -5.08 -6.12 -7.58
CA ALA A 3 -5.11 -5.83 -9.02
C ALA A 3 -5.00 -7.08 -9.93
N LEU A 4 -4.31 -8.13 -9.46
CA LEU A 4 -4.24 -9.41 -10.18
C LEU A 4 -5.51 -10.25 -9.99
N ARG A 5 -6.15 -10.14 -8.82
CA ARG A 5 -7.36 -10.89 -8.47
C ARG A 5 -8.62 -10.35 -9.18
N TYR A 6 -8.70 -9.03 -9.37
CA TYR A 6 -9.85 -8.34 -9.98
C TYR A 6 -9.53 -7.72 -11.34
N ARG A 7 -8.54 -8.29 -12.04
CA ARG A 7 -8.00 -7.77 -13.29
C ARG A 7 -9.07 -7.51 -14.37
N ARG A 8 -10.07 -8.38 -14.45
CA ARG A 8 -11.12 -8.37 -15.48
C ARG A 8 -12.33 -7.48 -15.13
N GLN A 9 -12.42 -6.95 -13.91
CA GLN A 9 -13.59 -6.17 -13.45
C GLN A 9 -13.15 -4.81 -12.90
N ASP A 10 -12.31 -4.79 -11.87
CA ASP A 10 -12.07 -3.56 -11.09
C ASP A 10 -10.72 -2.90 -11.41
N ALA A 11 -9.74 -3.64 -11.94
CA ALA A 11 -8.44 -3.06 -12.29
C ALA A 11 -8.52 -2.08 -13.48
N GLN A 12 -9.47 -2.28 -14.40
CA GLN A 12 -9.74 -1.33 -15.49
C GLN A 12 -10.31 -0.01 -14.96
N ILE A 13 -11.07 -0.05 -13.85
CA ILE A 13 -11.59 1.16 -13.20
C ILE A 13 -10.42 2.01 -12.71
N LEU A 14 -9.38 1.42 -12.10
CA LEU A 14 -8.18 2.15 -11.69
C LEU A 14 -7.48 2.90 -12.84
N ILE A 15 -7.36 2.26 -14.01
CA ILE A 15 -6.80 2.90 -15.22
C ILE A 15 -7.72 4.04 -15.69
N LEU A 16 -9.04 3.83 -15.68
CA LEU A 16 -10.02 4.83 -16.08
C LEU A 16 -10.02 6.04 -15.15
N LEU A 17 -9.95 5.82 -13.83
CA LEU A 17 -9.87 6.88 -12.82
C LEU A 17 -8.58 7.70 -13.02
N TYR A 18 -7.44 7.03 -13.26
CA TYR A 18 -6.18 7.71 -13.55
C TYR A 18 -6.29 8.56 -14.84
N TYR A 19 -6.84 7.99 -15.91
CA TYR A 19 -7.05 8.71 -17.17
C TYR A 19 -7.97 9.93 -17.02
N MET A 20 -9.08 9.79 -16.29
CA MET A 20 -10.01 10.89 -16.02
C MET A 20 -9.39 11.99 -15.16
N ALA A 21 -8.54 11.63 -14.20
CA ALA A 21 -7.80 12.59 -13.37
C ALA A 21 -6.84 13.44 -14.21
N CYS A 22 -6.26 12.88 -15.29
CA CYS A 22 -5.39 13.61 -16.20
C CYS A 22 -6.14 14.50 -17.21
N ARG A 23 -7.44 14.25 -17.50
CA ARG A 23 -8.18 14.95 -18.56
C ARG A 23 -9.37 15.81 -18.12
N GLY A 24 -9.81 15.76 -16.86
CA GLY A 24 -10.97 16.54 -16.37
C GLY A 24 -10.72 17.28 -15.07
N GLY A 25 -10.94 18.61 -15.05
CA GLY A 25 -10.64 19.48 -13.90
C GLY A 25 -11.44 19.21 -12.61
N ASN A 26 -12.66 18.69 -12.70
CA ASN A 26 -13.44 18.34 -11.50
C ASN A 26 -13.04 16.98 -10.90
N PHE A 27 -12.62 16.04 -11.74
CA PHE A 27 -12.25 14.71 -11.30
C PHE A 27 -10.82 14.69 -10.72
N SER A 28 -9.93 15.55 -11.22
CA SER A 28 -8.59 15.72 -10.66
C SER A 28 -8.62 16.15 -9.18
N GLY A 29 -9.59 16.99 -8.78
CA GLY A 29 -9.76 17.41 -7.39
C GLY A 29 -10.13 16.25 -6.47
N LEU A 30 -11.12 15.43 -6.85
CA LEU A 30 -11.52 14.23 -6.10
C LEU A 30 -10.39 13.20 -6.03
N PHE A 31 -9.70 12.97 -7.14
CA PHE A 31 -8.55 12.08 -7.19
C PHE A 31 -7.43 12.57 -6.26
N THR A 32 -7.14 13.87 -6.28
CA THR A 32 -6.13 14.49 -5.39
C THR A 32 -6.50 14.29 -3.93
N GLN A 33 -7.76 14.51 -3.53
CA GLN A 33 -8.20 14.28 -2.15
C GLN A 33 -8.04 12.82 -1.72
N MET A 34 -8.36 11.86 -2.61
CA MET A 34 -8.15 10.44 -2.33
C MET A 34 -6.67 10.11 -2.13
N ILE A 35 -5.80 10.69 -2.96
CA ILE A 35 -4.33 10.56 -2.84
C ILE A 35 -3.85 11.15 -1.52
N THR A 36 -4.29 12.36 -1.16
CA THR A 36 -3.91 13.03 0.09
C THR A 36 -4.32 12.22 1.31
N LEU A 37 -5.58 11.75 1.37
CA LEU A 37 -6.07 10.95 2.49
C LEU A 37 -5.33 9.60 2.60
N GLY A 38 -4.99 8.98 1.48
CA GLY A 38 -4.15 7.78 1.46
C GLY A 38 -2.78 8.04 2.09
N ARG A 39 -2.18 9.19 1.78
CA ARG A 39 -0.87 9.60 2.28
C ARG A 39 -0.90 9.86 3.78
N GLU A 40 -1.93 10.56 4.26
CA GLU A 40 -2.14 10.82 5.68
C GLU A 40 -2.20 9.52 6.49
N ARG A 41 -2.97 8.53 6.04
CA ARG A 41 -3.06 7.22 6.69
C ARG A 41 -1.72 6.48 6.70
N LEU A 42 -0.96 6.55 5.60
CA LEU A 42 0.38 5.95 5.55
C LEU A 42 1.32 6.62 6.56
N ILE A 43 1.28 7.95 6.68
CA ILE A 43 2.06 8.70 7.67
C ILE A 43 1.69 8.25 9.08
N GLU A 44 0.40 8.14 9.40
CA GLU A 44 -0.07 7.66 10.70
C GLU A 44 0.50 6.28 11.04
N HIS A 45 0.48 5.35 10.08
CA HIS A 45 1.03 4.01 10.27
C HIS A 45 2.55 4.01 10.44
N LEU A 46 3.28 4.83 9.68
CA LEU A 46 4.73 4.97 9.82
C LEU A 46 5.10 5.55 11.19
N LEU A 47 4.39 6.58 11.64
CA LEU A 47 4.59 7.19 12.95
C LEU A 47 4.25 6.23 14.08
N ALA A 48 3.14 5.48 13.97
CA ALA A 48 2.77 4.47 14.95
C ALA A 48 3.83 3.37 15.06
N GLY A 49 4.28 2.82 13.92
CA GLY A 49 5.34 1.81 13.91
C GLY A 49 6.70 2.33 14.40
N SER A 50 7.00 3.61 14.17
CA SER A 50 8.20 4.24 14.75
C SER A 50 8.08 4.39 16.27
N ARG A 51 6.91 4.80 16.78
CA ARG A 51 6.64 4.95 18.22
C ARG A 51 6.71 3.61 18.96
N GLU A 52 6.26 2.55 18.32
CA GLU A 52 6.28 1.18 18.86
C GLU A 52 7.64 0.48 18.66
N GLY A 53 8.61 1.16 18.03
CA GLY A 53 9.95 0.61 17.77
C GLY A 53 10.01 -0.47 16.69
N LEU A 54 8.91 -0.70 15.96
CA LEU A 54 8.81 -1.64 14.85
C LEU A 54 9.56 -1.13 13.61
N PHE A 55 9.56 0.19 13.40
CA PHE A 55 10.21 0.84 12.27
C PHE A 55 11.37 1.71 12.72
N ARG A 56 12.45 1.66 11.96
CA ARG A 56 13.63 2.54 12.07
C ARG A 56 13.71 3.39 10.81
N LEU A 57 12.88 4.42 10.77
CA LEU A 57 12.78 5.32 9.63
C LEU A 57 14.07 6.14 9.50
N LYS A 58 14.66 6.16 8.29
CA LYS A 58 15.88 6.94 7.99
C LYS A 58 15.58 8.32 7.43
N GLU A 59 14.36 8.50 6.93
CA GLU A 59 13.88 9.71 6.27
C GLU A 59 12.58 10.17 6.93
N ASP A 60 12.13 11.37 6.57
CA ASP A 60 10.86 11.94 7.01
C ASP A 60 9.69 10.98 6.66
N PRO A 61 8.82 10.62 7.62
CA PRO A 61 7.61 9.84 7.36
C PRO A 61 6.75 10.36 6.21
N ALA A 62 6.70 11.68 5.98
CA ALA A 62 5.96 12.26 4.85
C ALA A 62 6.55 11.87 3.50
N VAL A 63 7.88 11.90 3.37
CA VAL A 63 8.62 11.50 2.16
C VAL A 63 8.47 10.00 1.92
N LEU A 64 8.56 9.20 2.99
CA LEU A 64 8.38 7.74 2.89
C LEU A 64 6.94 7.37 2.49
N ALA A 65 5.93 8.05 3.03
CA ALA A 65 4.54 7.82 2.67
C ALA A 65 4.26 8.14 1.20
N GLU A 66 4.83 9.24 0.69
CA GLU A 66 4.79 9.58 -0.74
C GLU A 66 5.42 8.49 -1.61
N LEU A 67 6.66 8.08 -1.29
CA LEU A 67 7.37 7.03 -2.02
C LEU A 67 6.61 5.69 -2.02
N ILE A 68 6.06 5.30 -0.86
CA ILE A 68 5.27 4.07 -0.73
C ILE A 68 4.01 4.15 -1.59
N GLN A 69 3.32 5.28 -1.55
CA GLN A 69 2.09 5.47 -2.29
C GLN A 69 2.33 5.47 -3.80
N ASP A 70 3.34 6.20 -4.27
CA ASP A 70 3.70 6.27 -5.69
C ASP A 70 4.15 4.90 -6.21
N ALA A 71 4.95 4.18 -5.44
CA ALA A 71 5.32 2.80 -5.77
C ALA A 71 4.09 1.88 -5.83
N LEU A 72 3.10 2.07 -4.94
CA LEU A 72 1.86 1.29 -4.92
C LEU A 72 1.04 1.54 -6.18
N PHE A 73 0.86 2.80 -6.56
CA PHE A 73 0.21 3.15 -7.82
C PHE A 73 0.95 2.60 -9.03
N GLY A 74 2.28 2.74 -9.08
CA GLY A 74 3.10 2.18 -10.15
C GLY A 74 2.96 0.66 -10.27
N ALA A 75 2.97 -0.06 -9.14
CA ALA A 75 2.79 -1.50 -9.11
C ALA A 75 1.38 -1.92 -9.54
N MET A 76 0.34 -1.17 -9.15
CA MET A 76 -1.04 -1.43 -9.58
C MET A 76 -1.21 -1.19 -11.08
N LEU A 77 -0.66 -0.10 -11.62
CA LEU A 77 -0.68 0.21 -13.04
C LEU A 77 0.07 -0.87 -13.85
N TYR A 78 1.27 -1.26 -13.40
CA TYR A 78 2.04 -2.35 -14.02
C TYR A 78 1.25 -3.67 -14.02
N ALA A 79 0.67 -4.04 -12.87
CA ALA A 79 -0.11 -5.27 -12.77
C ALA A 79 -1.37 -5.23 -13.66
N ALA A 80 -2.01 -4.07 -13.80
CA ALA A 80 -3.20 -3.89 -14.62
C ALA A 80 -2.89 -3.83 -16.13
N SER A 81 -1.71 -3.33 -16.54
CA SER A 81 -1.31 -3.17 -17.95
C SER A 81 -0.51 -4.34 -18.53
N ALA A 82 0.18 -5.14 -17.71
CA ALA A 82 1.07 -6.20 -18.21
C ALA A 82 0.30 -7.36 -18.88
N PRO A 83 0.84 -8.15 -19.80
CA PRO A 83 0.12 -9.28 -20.40
C PRO A 83 -0.44 -10.28 -19.36
N GLU A 84 -1.60 -10.90 -19.62
CA GLU A 84 -2.19 -11.88 -18.69
C GLU A 84 -1.19 -13.03 -18.43
N GLY A 85 -1.00 -13.40 -17.16
CA GLY A 85 -0.03 -14.42 -16.75
C GLY A 85 1.44 -13.98 -16.65
N SER A 86 1.80 -12.77 -17.12
CA SER A 86 3.18 -12.26 -17.04
C SER A 86 3.60 -11.77 -15.65
N VAL A 87 2.62 -11.49 -14.78
CA VAL A 87 2.86 -11.00 -13.42
C VAL A 87 2.37 -12.03 -12.42
N LYS A 88 3.29 -12.61 -11.65
CA LYS A 88 2.97 -13.58 -10.60
C LYS A 88 2.84 -12.88 -9.24
N SER A 89 1.72 -13.13 -8.56
CA SER A 89 1.44 -12.52 -7.24
C SER A 89 2.55 -12.77 -6.19
N PRO A 90 3.15 -13.97 -6.07
CA PRO A 90 4.19 -14.22 -5.08
C PRO A 90 5.47 -13.38 -5.32
N GLU A 91 5.84 -13.19 -6.58
CA GLU A 91 7.02 -12.41 -6.95
C GLU A 91 6.81 -10.92 -6.64
N LEU A 92 5.60 -10.40 -6.91
CA LEU A 92 5.30 -9.00 -6.58
C LEU A 92 5.22 -8.78 -5.08
N GLU A 93 4.65 -9.73 -4.32
CA GLU A 93 4.62 -9.66 -2.86
C GLU A 93 6.03 -9.68 -2.26
N ALA A 94 6.92 -10.54 -2.76
CA ALA A 94 8.30 -10.60 -2.31
C ALA A 94 9.05 -9.29 -2.59
N LYS A 95 8.83 -8.67 -3.76
CA LYS A 95 9.39 -7.34 -4.09
C LYS A 95 8.85 -6.26 -3.15
N TRP A 96 7.55 -6.30 -2.85
CA TRP A 96 6.91 -5.36 -1.92
C TRP A 96 7.46 -5.48 -0.50
N LYS A 97 7.59 -6.70 0.02
CA LYS A 97 8.19 -6.92 1.35
C LYS A 97 9.61 -6.35 1.43
N LYS A 98 10.44 -6.60 0.41
CA LYS A 98 11.80 -6.04 0.35
C LYS A 98 11.80 -4.52 0.29
N PHE A 99 10.90 -3.93 -0.49
CA PHE A 99 10.80 -2.47 -0.62
C PHE A 99 10.39 -1.82 0.71
N ILE A 100 9.33 -2.32 1.35
CA ILE A 100 8.88 -1.81 2.65
C ILE A 100 9.98 -2.00 3.71
N ALA A 101 10.58 -3.19 3.80
CA ALA A 101 11.68 -3.46 4.73
C ALA A 101 12.88 -2.51 4.53
N ALA A 102 13.20 -2.16 3.27
CA ALA A 102 14.27 -1.23 2.97
C ALA A 102 13.96 0.20 3.45
N LEU A 103 12.71 0.65 3.30
CA LEU A 103 12.28 1.99 3.69
C LEU A 103 12.05 2.13 5.20
N THR A 104 11.47 1.12 5.83
CA THR A 104 11.10 1.17 7.25
C THR A 104 12.16 0.57 8.17
N GLY A 105 13.17 -0.10 7.60
CA GLY A 105 14.15 -0.87 8.38
C GLY A 105 13.53 -2.07 9.09
N TRP A 106 12.27 -2.42 8.77
CA TRP A 106 11.58 -3.55 9.36
C TRP A 106 12.29 -4.86 9.00
N ARG A 107 12.70 -5.60 10.03
CA ARG A 107 13.28 -6.93 9.87
C ARG A 107 12.24 -7.96 10.30
N ASP A 108 11.99 -8.91 9.42
CA ASP A 108 11.17 -10.11 9.67
C ASP A 108 11.96 -11.09 10.59
N GLU A 109 12.52 -10.58 11.69
CA GLU A 109 13.23 -11.38 12.70
C GLU A 109 12.20 -11.85 13.74
N GLY A 110 11.50 -12.94 13.44
CA GLY A 110 10.63 -13.64 14.39
C GLY A 110 9.14 -13.35 14.20
N ALA A 111 8.49 -14.24 13.44
CA ALA A 111 7.07 -14.23 13.12
C ALA A 111 6.17 -14.50 14.34
N GLU A 112 6.05 -13.55 15.26
CA GLU A 112 4.83 -13.41 16.04
C GLU A 112 4.03 -12.22 15.52
N PRO A 113 2.77 -12.42 15.11
CA PRO A 113 1.92 -11.30 14.74
C PRO A 113 1.75 -10.38 15.94
N VAL A 114 2.17 -9.12 15.80
CA VAL A 114 1.90 -8.04 16.77
C VAL A 114 0.39 -7.78 16.91
N ILE A 115 -0.42 -8.33 15.99
CA ILE A 115 -1.87 -8.43 16.16
C ILE A 115 -2.15 -9.55 17.17
N PRO A 116 -2.67 -9.25 18.38
CA PRO A 116 -3.15 -10.30 19.26
C PRO A 116 -4.21 -11.09 18.51
N ARG A 117 -4.00 -12.41 18.36
CA ARG A 117 -5.04 -13.31 17.88
C ARG A 117 -6.28 -13.03 18.73
N GLY A 118 -7.43 -12.84 18.08
CA GLY A 118 -8.70 -12.41 18.68
C GLY A 118 -9.32 -13.37 19.70
N ASP A 119 -8.52 -14.08 20.48
CA ASP A 119 -8.92 -15.00 21.55
C ASP A 119 -9.14 -14.26 22.89
N ALA A 120 -8.94 -12.94 22.94
CA ALA A 120 -9.15 -12.13 24.14
C ALA A 120 -10.57 -11.53 24.28
N VAL A 121 -11.53 -11.88 23.40
CA VAL A 121 -12.94 -11.49 23.55
C VAL A 121 -13.78 -12.72 23.89
N ARG A 122 -13.67 -13.16 25.15
CA ARG A 122 -14.76 -13.81 25.92
C ARG A 122 -14.25 -14.08 27.35
N LYS A 123 -14.58 -13.18 28.27
CA LYS A 123 -14.80 -13.56 29.68
C LYS A 123 -16.24 -13.17 30.04
N PRO A 124 -17.10 -14.15 30.35
CA PRO A 124 -18.43 -13.87 30.87
C PRO A 124 -18.32 -13.44 32.33
N PHE A 125 -19.02 -12.37 32.68
CA PHE A 125 -19.66 -12.23 33.98
C PHE A 125 -21.16 -12.18 33.73
#